data_AF-A0A960XIG2-F1
#
_entry.id   AF-A0A960XIG2-F1
#
_cell.length_a   1.000
_cell.length_b   1.000
_cell.length_c   1.000
_cell.angle_alpha   90.00
_cell.angle_beta   90.00
_cell.angle_gamma   90.00
#
_symmetry.space_group_name_H-M   'P 1'
#
loop_
_entity.id
_entity.type
_entity.pdbx_description
1 polymer ?
#
loop_
_entity_poly.entity_id
_entity_poly.type
_entity_poly.pdbx_seq_one_letter_code
_entity_poly.pdbx_strand_id
1 'polypeptide(L)'
;APTALAFQGRPVDFDNDGRIELVTTSYFGSPSLLQWYSKKMTESPASGWEFRGFLNMAAHPETPLAGPGISTIDPVDWDNDGDTDLLLGGEPGTPMIAINIGTENKKVFSAPTRLRFTDGSFLETYSSQLGDGSHHGPKEWFDDRSTPRAVDWDQDGILDIISGTQGRRIYWMKGTFVHGELRFNNPKIFMLDGKPLLHPHRCFPDVVDWNKDGKLDIAGFNERSDLVFYLGKGDSELVSVIPLSDTHGKPISASPKIKDPSINASPSGRSGVAVADWDQDGILDLITFKHYFDGRVLFYKGIGDRTFEEPVKLFDFFSHLAGPGILDWNLDGHPDILMGGDYRRLAGLSYQMPTEDRAHYYVYFGNSLPVPSAKK
;
A
#
# COMPACT_ATOMS: atom_id res chain seq x y z
N ALA A 1 -12.84 22.55 9.83
CA ALA A 1 -13.10 21.36 8.99
C ALA A 1 -11.77 20.65 8.82
N PRO A 2 -11.61 19.42 9.34
CA PRO A 2 -10.33 18.72 9.34
C PRO A 2 -10.00 18.17 7.95
N THR A 3 -9.38 19.04 7.14
CA THR A 3 -8.79 18.84 5.81
C THR A 3 -8.01 17.55 5.66
N ALA A 4 -8.38 16.62 4.78
CA ALA A 4 -7.52 15.47 4.47
C ALA A 4 -6.50 15.75 3.33
N LEU A 5 -5.25 15.27 3.47
CA LEU A 5 -4.18 15.28 2.45
C LEU A 5 -3.35 13.96 2.33
N ALA A 6 -3.89 12.80 2.72
CA ALA A 6 -3.32 11.47 2.44
C ALA A 6 -4.36 10.38 2.65
N PHE A 7 -4.41 9.41 1.75
CA PHE A 7 -5.37 8.32 1.76
C PHE A 7 -4.77 7.08 1.08
N GLN A 8 -4.43 6.05 1.86
CA GLN A 8 -4.26 4.70 1.32
C GLN A 8 -5.55 3.94 1.62
N GLY A 9 -6.44 3.86 0.63
CA GLY A 9 -7.68 3.12 0.74
C GLY A 9 -7.42 1.63 0.50
N ARG A 10 -7.89 0.78 1.41
CA ARG A 10 -7.85 -0.66 1.25
C ARG A 10 -9.26 -1.20 1.02
N PRO A 11 -9.49 -1.89 -0.11
CA PRO A 11 -10.71 -2.64 -0.31
C PRO A 11 -10.72 -3.86 0.61
N VAL A 12 -11.84 -4.09 1.29
CA VAL A 12 -12.08 -5.27 2.11
C VAL A 12 -13.59 -5.46 2.25
N ASP A 13 -14.07 -6.71 2.23
CA ASP A 13 -15.43 -7.04 2.67
C ASP A 13 -15.45 -6.90 4.18
N PHE A 14 -15.80 -5.71 4.66
CA PHE A 14 -15.56 -5.35 6.04
C PHE A 14 -16.70 -5.80 6.94
N ASP A 15 -17.93 -5.83 6.41
CA ASP A 15 -19.11 -6.29 7.15
C ASP A 15 -19.55 -7.72 6.82
N ASN A 16 -18.77 -8.44 5.99
CA ASN A 16 -18.99 -9.82 5.56
C ASN A 16 -20.32 -10.00 4.79
N ASP A 17 -20.80 -8.94 4.12
CA ASP A 17 -22.03 -9.01 3.31
C ASP A 17 -21.78 -9.48 1.86
N GLY A 18 -20.53 -9.78 1.52
CA GLY A 18 -20.10 -10.16 0.18
C GLY A 18 -19.83 -8.98 -0.75
N ARG A 19 -19.91 -7.74 -0.25
CA ARG A 19 -19.54 -6.52 -0.96
C ARG A 19 -18.27 -5.96 -0.37
N ILE A 20 -17.60 -5.15 -1.17
CA ILE A 20 -16.33 -4.56 -0.78
C ILE A 20 -16.56 -3.13 -0.28
N GLU A 21 -16.18 -2.90 0.98
CA GLU A 21 -16.04 -1.58 1.56
C GLU A 21 -14.64 -1.03 1.31
N LEU A 22 -14.52 0.28 1.53
CA LEU A 22 -13.26 0.97 1.56
C LEU A 22 -12.94 1.40 2.98
N VAL A 23 -11.83 0.88 3.52
CA VAL A 23 -11.27 1.39 4.78
C VAL A 23 -10.08 2.29 4.46
N THR A 24 -9.98 3.42 5.16
CA THR A 24 -8.96 4.43 4.88
C THR A 24 -8.59 5.23 6.13
N THR A 25 -7.49 5.97 6.06
CA THR A 25 -7.00 6.88 7.09
C THR A 25 -7.12 8.33 6.64
N SER A 26 -7.33 9.26 7.58
CA SER A 26 -7.28 10.71 7.32
C SER A 26 -5.90 11.30 7.61
N TYR A 27 -5.58 12.46 7.04
CA TYR A 27 -4.23 13.08 7.15
C TYR A 27 -4.18 14.41 7.91
N PHE A 28 -5.11 14.76 8.80
CA PHE A 28 -4.87 15.96 9.62
C PHE A 28 -5.43 15.85 11.02
N GLY A 29 -4.51 15.99 11.97
CA GLY A 29 -4.62 15.52 13.34
C GLY A 29 -3.73 14.28 13.46
N SER A 30 -2.57 14.39 14.09
CA SER A 30 -2.03 13.22 14.79
C SER A 30 -2.89 13.10 16.04
N PRO A 31 -3.71 12.05 16.16
CA PRO A 31 -3.64 10.78 15.41
C PRO A 31 -4.59 10.69 14.18
N SER A 32 -4.15 9.99 13.11
CA SER A 32 -4.88 9.81 11.83
C SER A 32 -6.16 9.01 12.02
N LEU A 33 -7.33 9.60 11.72
CA LEU A 33 -8.62 8.95 12.00
C LEU A 33 -8.96 7.87 10.96
N LEU A 34 -9.44 6.73 11.43
CA LEU A 34 -9.87 5.63 10.57
C LEU A 34 -11.33 5.79 10.15
N GLN A 35 -11.58 5.57 8.87
CA GLN A 35 -12.87 5.79 8.23
C GLN A 35 -13.22 4.61 7.35
N TRP A 36 -14.51 4.37 7.20
CA TRP A 36 -15.01 3.41 6.22
C TRP A 36 -16.17 3.95 5.41
N TYR A 37 -16.26 3.44 4.19
CA TYR A 37 -17.23 3.81 3.19
C TYR A 37 -17.81 2.54 2.60
N SER A 38 -19.09 2.55 2.25
CA SER A 38 -19.72 1.47 1.48
C SER A 38 -20.28 2.03 0.18
N LYS A 39 -20.56 1.15 -0.77
CA LYS A 39 -21.22 1.52 -2.02
C LYS A 39 -22.69 1.88 -1.76
N LYS A 40 -23.18 2.97 -2.34
CA LYS A 40 -24.62 3.28 -2.33
C LYS A 40 -25.38 2.26 -3.18
N MET A 41 -26.31 1.56 -2.55
CA MET A 41 -27.25 0.65 -3.21
C MET A 41 -28.32 1.46 -3.98
N THR A 42 -28.00 1.94 -5.19
CA THR A 42 -29.01 2.45 -6.13
C THR A 42 -28.90 1.72 -7.47
N GLU A 43 -29.95 1.75 -8.28
CA GLU A 43 -30.00 1.06 -9.59
C GLU A 43 -29.00 1.61 -10.63
N SER A 44 -28.20 2.62 -10.30
CA SER A 44 -27.22 3.23 -11.19
C SER A 44 -25.79 2.86 -10.79
N PRO A 45 -24.97 2.31 -11.70
CA PRO A 45 -23.53 2.12 -11.49
C PRO A 45 -22.75 3.41 -11.16
N ALA A 46 -23.36 4.59 -11.38
CA ALA A 46 -22.81 5.89 -11.01
C ALA A 46 -23.09 6.27 -9.54
N SER A 47 -23.65 5.38 -8.73
CA SER A 47 -23.84 5.60 -7.30
C SER A 47 -22.48 5.59 -6.60
N GLY A 48 -22.07 6.73 -6.06
CA GLY A 48 -20.80 6.84 -5.36
C GLY A 48 -20.76 6.14 -4.01
N TRP A 49 -19.64 6.30 -3.34
CA TRP A 49 -19.47 5.93 -1.94
C TRP A 49 -20.43 6.69 -1.02
N GLU A 50 -20.92 6.02 0.02
CA GLU A 50 -21.47 6.66 1.21
C GLU A 50 -20.48 6.55 2.37
N PHE A 51 -20.29 7.65 3.09
CA PHE A 51 -19.52 7.64 4.32
C PHE A 51 -20.33 6.91 5.39
N ARG A 52 -19.78 5.81 5.90
CA ARG A 52 -20.43 4.97 6.92
C ARG A 52 -20.08 5.39 8.33
N GLY A 53 -19.04 6.21 8.48
CA GLY A 53 -18.62 6.79 9.73
C GLY A 53 -17.14 6.59 9.99
N PHE A 54 -16.74 6.96 11.20
CA PHE A 54 -15.43 6.60 11.72
C PHE A 54 -15.49 5.20 12.31
N LEU A 55 -14.37 4.48 12.22
CA LEU A 55 -14.18 3.25 12.99
C LEU A 55 -13.90 3.67 14.43
N ASN A 56 -14.64 3.13 15.41
CA ASN A 56 -14.59 3.63 16.78
C ASN A 56 -13.96 2.62 17.75
N MET A 57 -13.37 3.14 18.83
CA MET A 57 -12.88 2.31 19.93
C MET A 57 -14.05 1.72 20.73
N ALA A 58 -13.98 0.44 21.09
CA ALA A 58 -15.01 -0.20 21.90
C ALA A 58 -15.11 0.41 23.31
N ALA A 59 -13.98 0.78 23.91
CA ALA A 59 -13.94 1.41 25.23
C ALA A 59 -14.57 2.81 25.23
N HIS A 60 -14.59 3.50 24.08
CA HIS A 60 -15.17 4.82 23.89
C HIS A 60 -15.91 4.90 22.55
N PRO A 61 -17.18 4.44 22.49
CA PRO A 61 -17.91 4.25 21.24
C PRO A 61 -18.11 5.50 20.37
N GLU A 62 -17.95 6.69 20.95
CA GLU A 62 -18.03 7.99 20.28
C GLU A 62 -16.65 8.56 19.91
N THR A 63 -15.57 7.81 20.17
CA THR A 63 -14.20 8.23 19.88
C THR A 63 -13.68 7.41 18.70
N PRO A 64 -13.42 8.07 17.56
CA PRO A 64 -12.75 7.47 16.43
C PRO A 64 -11.42 6.83 16.82
N LEU A 65 -11.16 5.65 16.28
CA LEU A 65 -9.83 5.07 16.21
C LEU A 65 -8.91 6.01 15.47
N ALA A 66 -7.67 5.99 15.92
CA ALA A 66 -6.67 6.78 15.28
C ALA A 66 -5.31 6.08 15.30
N GLY A 67 -4.66 6.04 14.15
CA GLY A 67 -3.37 5.38 13.97
C GLY A 67 -2.18 6.26 14.37
N PRO A 68 -0.97 5.67 14.40
CA PRO A 68 0.26 6.40 14.70
C PRO A 68 0.65 7.34 13.55
N GLY A 69 0.89 8.61 13.89
CA GLY A 69 1.47 9.60 12.98
C GLY A 69 0.73 9.69 11.64
N ILE A 70 1.48 9.50 10.54
CA ILE A 70 0.94 9.45 9.18
C ILE A 70 0.58 8.01 8.83
N SER A 71 -0.60 7.56 9.23
CA SER A 71 -0.89 6.13 9.24
C SER A 71 -1.20 5.54 7.86
N THR A 72 -0.65 4.36 7.61
CA THR A 72 -1.10 3.44 6.57
C THR A 72 -1.95 2.36 7.20
N ILE A 73 -2.77 1.69 6.40
CA ILE A 73 -3.68 0.65 6.88
C ILE A 73 -3.58 -0.59 6.00
N ASP A 74 -3.66 -1.76 6.64
CA ASP A 74 -3.77 -3.07 6.02
C ASP A 74 -4.85 -3.86 6.80
N PRO A 75 -6.06 -4.02 6.25
CA PRO A 75 -7.07 -4.93 6.78
C PRO A 75 -6.56 -6.37 6.74
N VAL A 76 -6.72 -7.09 7.84
CA VAL A 76 -6.14 -8.44 8.02
C VAL A 76 -6.92 -9.21 9.08
N ASP A 77 -7.06 -10.52 8.95
CA ASP A 77 -7.51 -11.40 10.04
C ASP A 77 -6.29 -11.72 10.91
N TRP A 78 -6.07 -10.95 11.98
CA TRP A 78 -4.80 -10.95 12.72
C TRP A 78 -4.72 -12.10 13.72
N ASP A 79 -5.84 -12.43 14.35
CA ASP A 79 -5.93 -13.50 15.34
C ASP A 79 -6.65 -14.77 14.83
N ASN A 80 -6.93 -14.82 13.52
CA ASN A 80 -7.51 -15.96 12.81
C ASN A 80 -8.90 -16.33 13.37
N ASP A 81 -9.70 -15.31 13.71
CA ASP A 81 -11.08 -15.46 14.16
C ASP A 81 -12.12 -15.30 13.03
N GLY A 82 -11.64 -14.97 11.82
CA GLY A 82 -12.44 -14.83 10.61
C GLY A 82 -13.08 -13.44 10.46
N ASP A 83 -12.71 -12.48 11.29
CA ASP A 83 -13.09 -11.09 11.14
C ASP A 83 -11.91 -10.20 10.70
N THR A 84 -12.20 -8.94 10.35
CA THR A 84 -11.18 -8.00 9.87
C THR A 84 -10.67 -7.11 11.00
N ASP A 85 -9.39 -7.30 11.35
CA ASP A 85 -8.55 -6.41 12.13
C ASP A 85 -7.81 -5.39 11.27
N LEU A 86 -7.14 -4.43 11.93
CA LEU A 86 -6.47 -3.33 11.24
C LEU A 86 -5.00 -3.21 11.68
N LEU A 87 -4.10 -3.66 10.80
CA LEU A 87 -2.67 -3.38 10.93
C LEU A 87 -2.40 -1.94 10.47
N LEU A 88 -1.80 -1.16 11.36
CA LEU A 88 -1.55 0.26 11.18
C LEU A 88 -0.05 0.51 11.10
N GLY A 89 0.42 1.02 9.97
CA GLY A 89 1.76 1.59 9.86
C GLY A 89 1.76 3.06 10.24
N GLY A 90 2.95 3.66 10.28
CA GLY A 90 3.06 5.12 10.39
C GLY A 90 4.36 5.60 10.99
N GLU A 91 4.39 6.89 11.29
CA GLU A 91 5.47 7.57 12.00
C GLU A 91 5.19 7.46 13.52
N PRO A 92 6.12 7.03 14.39
CA PRO A 92 7.56 6.98 14.13
C PRO A 92 8.18 5.58 13.93
N GLY A 93 7.62 4.74 13.05
CA GLY A 93 8.15 3.38 12.86
C GLY A 93 7.68 2.42 13.94
N THR A 94 6.51 2.69 14.51
CA THR A 94 5.87 1.87 15.54
C THR A 94 4.56 1.32 14.98
N PRO A 95 4.59 0.26 14.14
CA PRO A 95 3.37 -0.36 13.66
C PRO A 95 2.52 -0.85 14.84
N MET A 96 1.20 -0.74 14.67
CA MET A 96 0.22 -1.04 15.70
C MET A 96 -0.88 -1.93 15.13
N ILE A 97 -1.53 -2.69 15.99
CA ILE A 97 -2.71 -3.49 15.65
C ILE A 97 -3.92 -2.98 16.43
N ALA A 98 -5.05 -2.80 15.75
CA ALA A 98 -6.35 -2.60 16.38
C ALA A 98 -7.18 -3.85 16.10
N ILE A 99 -7.50 -4.60 17.18
CA ILE A 99 -8.27 -5.83 17.09
C ILE A 99 -9.75 -5.47 17.03
N ASN A 100 -10.47 -6.02 16.07
CA ASN A 100 -11.91 -5.95 16.05
C ASN A 100 -12.46 -6.83 17.17
N ILE A 101 -13.19 -6.20 18.08
CA ILE A 101 -13.84 -6.86 19.22
C ILE A 101 -15.34 -6.65 19.16
N GLY A 102 -15.83 -6.32 17.96
CA GLY A 102 -17.21 -6.03 17.68
C GLY A 102 -18.00 -7.29 17.36
N THR A 103 -19.02 -7.08 16.53
CA THR A 103 -19.86 -8.15 15.99
C THR A 103 -19.93 -7.96 14.49
N GLU A 104 -20.39 -8.98 13.76
CA GLU A 104 -20.65 -8.93 12.32
C GLU A 104 -21.34 -7.61 11.90
N ASN A 105 -22.43 -7.24 12.58
CA ASN A 105 -23.26 -6.07 12.29
C ASN A 105 -22.76 -4.74 12.89
N LYS A 106 -21.74 -4.77 13.74
CA LYS A 106 -21.19 -3.57 14.38
C LYS A 106 -19.74 -3.78 14.75
N LYS A 107 -18.84 -3.28 13.90
CA LYS A 107 -17.41 -3.28 14.16
C LYS A 107 -17.07 -2.23 15.21
N VAL A 108 -16.31 -2.64 16.22
CA VAL A 108 -15.70 -1.76 17.22
C VAL A 108 -14.37 -2.36 17.59
N PHE A 109 -13.38 -1.51 17.82
CA PHE A 109 -12.00 -1.96 17.88
C PHE A 109 -11.40 -1.75 19.26
N SER A 110 -10.42 -2.57 19.62
CA SER A 110 -9.51 -2.29 20.71
C SER A 110 -8.82 -0.95 20.47
N ALA A 111 -8.31 -0.32 21.53
CA ALA A 111 -7.33 0.73 21.32
C ALA A 111 -6.13 0.14 20.54
N PRO A 112 -5.57 0.85 19.55
CA PRO A 112 -4.39 0.36 18.84
C PRO A 112 -3.27 0.05 19.84
N THR A 113 -2.66 -1.12 19.70
CA THR A 113 -1.55 -1.57 20.56
C THR A 113 -0.30 -1.79 19.73
N ARG A 114 0.87 -1.52 20.32
CA ARG A 114 2.15 -1.77 19.65
C ARG A 114 2.37 -3.27 19.52
N LEU A 115 2.87 -3.68 18.36
CA LEU A 115 3.36 -5.03 18.14
C LEU A 115 4.56 -5.35 19.05
N ARG A 116 4.90 -6.62 19.18
CA ARG A 116 6.04 -7.07 20.01
C ARG A 116 7.04 -7.88 19.21
N PHE A 117 8.30 -7.74 19.61
CA PHE A 117 9.32 -8.70 19.24
C PHE A 117 9.14 -10.03 20.01
N THR A 118 9.75 -11.10 19.53
CA THR A 118 9.71 -12.43 20.16
C THR A 118 10.21 -12.44 21.60
N ASP A 119 11.08 -11.49 21.98
CA ASP A 119 11.57 -11.32 23.35
C ASP A 119 10.56 -10.61 24.29
N GLY A 120 9.43 -10.14 23.76
CA GLY A 120 8.35 -9.45 24.48
C GLY A 120 8.48 -7.93 24.54
N SER A 121 9.60 -7.36 24.09
CA SER A 121 9.76 -5.91 23.96
C SER A 121 8.86 -5.36 22.86
N PHE A 122 8.53 -4.06 22.93
CA PHE A 122 7.71 -3.42 21.90
C PHE A 122 8.50 -3.23 20.61
N LEU A 123 7.82 -3.46 19.49
CA LEU A 123 8.38 -3.31 18.16
C LEU A 123 8.50 -1.81 17.81
N GLU A 124 9.73 -1.39 17.57
CA GLU A 124 10.07 -0.06 17.06
C GLU A 124 11.15 -0.23 15.99
N THR A 125 10.98 0.46 14.86
CA THR A 125 11.94 0.46 13.75
C THR A 125 12.54 1.83 13.57
N TYR A 126 13.83 1.88 13.27
CA TYR A 126 14.58 3.11 13.10
C TYR A 126 15.28 3.12 11.74
N SER A 127 15.10 4.18 10.96
CA SER A 127 15.70 4.28 9.62
C SER A 127 17.24 4.18 9.62
N SER A 128 17.89 4.57 10.71
CA SER A 128 19.35 4.42 10.90
C SER A 128 19.81 3.01 11.27
N GLN A 129 18.93 2.18 11.82
CA GLN A 129 19.24 0.77 12.09
C GLN A 129 18.95 -0.10 10.87
N LEU A 130 17.91 0.25 10.12
CA LEU A 130 17.49 -0.48 8.94
C LEU A 130 18.19 -0.04 7.66
N GLY A 131 18.87 1.10 7.63
CA GLY A 131 19.55 1.54 6.41
C GLY A 131 20.37 2.81 6.59
N ASP A 132 20.34 3.68 5.58
CA ASP A 132 21.26 4.82 5.50
C ASP A 132 20.82 6.03 6.34
N GLY A 133 19.78 5.87 7.16
CA GLY A 133 19.06 6.95 7.85
C GLY A 133 18.05 7.69 6.94
N SER A 134 17.25 8.58 7.53
CA SER A 134 16.33 9.44 6.79
C SER A 134 17.04 10.45 5.90
N HIS A 135 16.51 10.59 4.68
CA HIS A 135 16.88 11.61 3.72
C HIS A 135 16.69 13.05 4.26
N HIS A 136 15.74 13.27 5.17
CA HIS A 136 15.50 14.59 5.76
C HIS A 136 16.55 14.97 6.83
N GLY A 137 17.50 14.07 7.12
CA GLY A 137 18.64 14.32 7.99
C GLY A 137 18.54 13.67 9.37
N PRO A 138 19.56 13.90 10.24
CA PRO A 138 19.75 13.13 11.47
C PRO A 138 18.60 13.18 12.48
N LYS A 139 17.75 14.21 12.43
CA LYS A 139 16.58 14.31 13.30
C LYS A 139 15.59 13.17 13.04
N GLU A 140 15.44 12.72 11.80
CA GLU A 140 14.54 11.63 11.40
C GLU A 140 15.25 10.26 11.35
N TRP A 141 16.49 10.15 11.84
CA TRP A 141 17.22 8.87 11.89
C TRP A 141 16.72 7.92 12.98
N PHE A 142 16.19 8.51 14.06
CA PHE A 142 15.52 7.82 15.16
C PHE A 142 14.00 7.78 14.96
N ASP A 143 13.61 7.96 13.70
CA ASP A 143 12.26 7.83 13.20
C ASP A 143 12.28 6.82 12.04
N ASP A 144 11.14 6.22 11.76
CA ASP A 144 10.90 5.51 10.52
C ASP A 144 9.43 5.69 10.08
N ARG A 145 9.13 5.30 8.85
CA ARG A 145 7.76 5.26 8.34
C ARG A 145 7.51 3.87 7.83
N SER A 146 6.93 3.04 8.69
CA SER A 146 6.48 1.72 8.31
C SER A 146 5.24 1.83 7.44
N THR A 147 5.21 1.04 6.37
CA THR A 147 4.06 0.80 5.51
C THR A 147 3.83 -0.71 5.48
N PRO A 148 3.52 -1.31 6.64
CA PRO A 148 3.55 -2.75 6.80
C PRO A 148 2.48 -3.40 5.92
N ARG A 149 2.83 -4.56 5.37
CA ARG A 149 1.92 -5.51 4.75
C ARG A 149 1.96 -6.80 5.55
N ALA A 150 0.81 -7.28 5.98
CA ALA A 150 0.69 -8.62 6.52
C ALA A 150 0.68 -9.62 5.35
N VAL A 151 1.62 -10.58 5.36
CA VAL A 151 1.74 -11.58 4.30
C VAL A 151 2.47 -12.81 4.82
N ASP A 152 2.07 -14.01 4.41
CA ASP A 152 2.80 -15.24 4.67
C ASP A 152 3.96 -15.39 3.67
N TRP A 153 5.05 -14.65 3.90
CA TRP A 153 6.17 -14.53 2.95
C TRP A 153 6.93 -15.84 2.79
N ASP A 154 7.16 -16.56 3.89
CA ASP A 154 7.88 -17.83 3.89
C ASP A 154 6.99 -19.07 3.81
N GLN A 155 5.67 -18.87 3.68
CA GLN A 155 4.66 -19.89 3.44
C GLN A 155 4.57 -20.92 4.56
N ASP A 156 4.80 -20.49 5.80
CA ASP A 156 4.70 -21.33 6.98
C ASP A 156 3.29 -21.29 7.64
N GLY A 157 2.38 -20.51 7.08
CA GLY A 157 1.01 -20.33 7.57
C GLY A 157 0.89 -19.30 8.70
N ILE A 158 1.97 -18.58 9.03
CA ILE A 158 1.97 -17.50 10.02
C ILE A 158 2.19 -16.17 9.29
N LEU A 159 1.42 -15.15 9.66
CA LEU A 159 1.57 -13.82 9.07
C LEU A 159 2.93 -13.20 9.43
N ASP A 160 3.66 -12.79 8.41
CA ASP A 160 4.84 -11.94 8.51
C ASP A 160 4.51 -10.48 8.23
N ILE A 161 5.50 -9.61 8.44
CA ILE A 161 5.44 -8.21 8.00
C ILE A 161 6.53 -7.93 6.98
N ILE A 162 6.14 -7.42 5.82
CA ILE A 162 7.03 -6.75 4.86
C ILE A 162 6.74 -5.25 4.86
N SER A 163 7.78 -4.42 4.93
CA SER A 163 7.62 -2.97 4.92
C SER A 163 8.79 -2.27 4.23
N GLY A 164 8.49 -1.13 3.60
CA GLY A 164 9.51 -0.14 3.26
C GLY A 164 10.00 0.61 4.49
N THR A 165 11.12 1.32 4.36
CA THR A 165 11.67 2.23 5.37
C THR A 165 12.08 3.57 4.74
N GLN A 166 12.19 4.62 5.57
CA GLN A 166 12.87 5.86 5.19
C GLN A 166 14.37 5.64 4.93
N GLY A 167 14.96 4.60 5.54
CA GLY A 167 16.37 4.22 5.42
C GLY A 167 16.75 3.59 4.08
N ARG A 168 15.91 3.70 3.05
CA ARG A 168 16.16 3.19 1.69
C ARG A 168 16.38 1.68 1.61
N ARG A 169 15.58 0.91 2.35
CA ARG A 169 15.51 -0.56 2.29
C ARG A 169 14.06 -1.03 2.21
N ILE A 170 13.92 -2.32 1.95
CA ILE A 170 12.74 -3.13 2.29
C ILE A 170 13.20 -4.11 3.37
N TYR A 171 12.38 -4.33 4.38
CA TYR A 171 12.67 -5.30 5.43
C TYR A 171 11.50 -6.26 5.65
N TRP A 172 11.84 -7.43 6.19
CA TRP A 172 10.95 -8.51 6.56
C TRP A 172 11.10 -8.82 8.04
N MET A 173 9.99 -9.05 8.71
CA MET A 173 9.90 -9.51 10.08
C MET A 173 9.07 -10.79 10.09
N LYS A 174 9.73 -11.92 10.39
CA LYS A 174 9.07 -13.21 10.50
C LYS A 174 8.13 -13.23 11.72
N GLY A 175 6.90 -13.67 11.51
CA GLY A 175 5.90 -13.93 12.53
C GLY A 175 6.18 -15.23 13.28
N THR A 176 5.83 -15.25 14.56
CA THR A 176 5.90 -16.45 15.41
C THR A 176 4.92 -16.30 16.55
N PHE A 177 4.13 -17.34 16.80
CA PHE A 177 3.28 -17.39 17.99
C PHE A 177 4.11 -17.66 19.25
N VAL A 178 4.05 -16.74 20.22
CA VAL A 178 4.66 -16.88 21.54
C VAL A 178 3.58 -16.76 22.59
N HIS A 179 3.29 -17.86 23.30
CA HIS A 179 2.20 -17.94 24.28
C HIS A 179 0.82 -17.53 23.72
N GLY A 180 0.56 -17.87 22.45
CA GLY A 180 -0.70 -17.55 21.77
C GLY A 180 -0.80 -16.13 21.20
N GLU A 181 0.24 -15.30 21.36
CA GLU A 181 0.32 -13.96 20.75
C GLU A 181 1.20 -14.01 19.50
N LEU A 182 0.75 -13.42 18.39
CA LEU A 182 1.59 -13.21 17.21
C LEU A 182 2.66 -12.15 17.53
N ARG A 183 3.93 -12.56 17.48
CA ARG A 183 5.11 -11.72 17.70
C ARG A 183 6.09 -11.84 16.56
N PHE A 184 7.04 -10.92 16.48
CA PHE A 184 7.94 -10.82 15.34
C PHE A 184 9.41 -10.99 15.72
N ASN A 185 10.18 -11.65 14.86
CA ASN A 185 11.63 -11.60 14.97
C ASN A 185 12.15 -10.19 14.69
N ASN A 186 13.41 -9.93 15.05
CA ASN A 186 14.08 -8.70 14.65
C ASN A 186 14.07 -8.53 13.12
N PRO A 187 13.89 -7.31 12.62
CA PRO A 187 13.79 -7.04 11.19
C PRO A 187 15.08 -7.46 10.46
N LYS A 188 14.89 -8.12 9.32
CA LYS A 188 15.96 -8.43 8.36
C LYS A 188 15.73 -7.59 7.12
N ILE A 189 16.75 -6.85 6.69
CA ILE A 189 16.72 -6.19 5.38
C ILE A 189 16.89 -7.23 4.29
N PHE A 190 16.23 -7.03 3.16
CA PHE A 190 16.45 -7.89 2.00
C PHE A 190 17.86 -7.71 1.44
N MET A 191 18.42 -8.80 0.94
CA MET A 191 19.75 -8.91 0.37
C MET A 191 19.64 -9.43 -1.06
N LEU A 192 20.54 -8.98 -1.94
CA LEU A 192 20.70 -9.48 -3.30
C LEU A 192 22.19 -9.58 -3.62
N ASP A 193 22.64 -10.74 -4.08
CA ASP A 193 24.06 -11.02 -4.37
C ASP A 193 25.01 -10.65 -3.21
N GLY A 194 24.58 -10.94 -1.96
CA GLY A 194 25.34 -10.66 -0.75
C GLY A 194 25.42 -9.19 -0.35
N LYS A 195 24.64 -8.31 -0.99
CA LYS A 195 24.57 -6.87 -0.68
C LYS A 195 23.19 -6.47 -0.18
N PRO A 196 23.09 -5.50 0.74
CA PRO A 196 21.82 -4.91 1.12
C PRO A 196 21.05 -4.38 -0.09
N LEU A 197 19.79 -4.76 -0.21
CA LEU A 197 18.91 -4.27 -1.26
C LEU A 197 18.66 -2.78 -1.08
N LEU A 198 19.17 -1.96 -1.99
CA LEU A 198 18.89 -0.54 -2.02
C LEU A 198 17.54 -0.27 -2.70
N HIS A 199 16.65 0.40 -1.97
CA HIS A 199 15.31 0.75 -2.43
C HIS A 199 15.06 2.25 -2.19
N PRO A 200 14.30 2.98 -3.02
CA PRO A 200 14.00 4.37 -2.75
C PRO A 200 13.20 4.54 -1.44
N HIS A 201 13.41 5.67 -0.76
CA HIS A 201 12.80 5.91 0.55
C HIS A 201 11.27 6.05 0.46
N ARG A 202 10.55 5.54 1.48
CA ARG A 202 9.07 5.66 1.59
C ARG A 202 8.31 5.16 0.36
N CYS A 203 8.83 4.15 -0.31
CA CYS A 203 8.14 3.51 -1.43
C CYS A 203 7.34 2.29 -0.94
N PHE A 204 6.27 1.99 -1.66
CA PHE A 204 5.34 0.90 -1.35
C PHE A 204 5.65 -0.30 -2.25
N PRO A 205 6.33 -1.35 -1.74
CA PRO A 205 6.44 -2.59 -2.47
C PRO A 205 5.10 -3.34 -2.45
N ASP A 206 4.90 -4.19 -3.45
CA ASP A 206 3.84 -5.18 -3.47
C ASP A 206 4.42 -6.58 -3.47
N VAL A 207 3.64 -7.56 -3.01
CA VAL A 207 4.11 -8.94 -2.82
C VAL A 207 3.16 -9.88 -3.57
N VAL A 208 3.69 -10.65 -4.52
CA VAL A 208 2.89 -11.49 -5.42
C VAL A 208 3.75 -12.62 -5.98
N ASP A 209 3.18 -13.79 -6.23
CA ASP A 209 3.83 -14.83 -7.04
C ASP A 209 3.78 -14.42 -8.53
N TRP A 210 4.79 -13.64 -8.95
CA TRP A 210 4.82 -13.05 -10.29
C TRP A 210 5.11 -14.10 -11.36
N ASN A 211 6.05 -15.00 -11.07
CA ASN A 211 6.55 -15.97 -12.03
C ASN A 211 5.75 -17.31 -12.01
N LYS A 212 4.77 -17.43 -11.11
CA LYS A 212 3.93 -18.62 -10.90
C LYS A 212 4.74 -19.85 -10.47
N ASP A 213 5.84 -19.65 -9.75
CA ASP A 213 6.69 -20.73 -9.21
C ASP A 213 6.21 -21.23 -7.83
N GLY A 214 5.13 -20.63 -7.31
CA GLY A 214 4.55 -20.95 -6.03
C GLY A 214 5.20 -20.20 -4.87
N LYS A 215 6.20 -19.33 -5.10
CA LYS A 215 6.80 -18.48 -4.08
C LYS A 215 6.44 -17.02 -4.33
N LEU A 216 6.38 -16.25 -3.25
CA LEU A 216 6.11 -14.82 -3.36
C LEU A 216 7.36 -14.06 -3.80
N ASP A 217 7.16 -13.08 -4.66
CA ASP A 217 8.16 -12.14 -5.17
C ASP A 217 7.82 -10.71 -4.71
N ILE A 218 8.77 -9.79 -4.80
CA ILE A 218 8.58 -8.38 -4.46
C ILE A 218 8.56 -7.53 -5.72
N ALA A 219 7.43 -6.88 -6.00
CA ALA A 219 7.34 -5.79 -6.95
C ALA A 219 7.82 -4.50 -6.27
N GLY A 220 8.84 -3.86 -6.82
CA GLY A 220 9.40 -2.65 -6.22
C GLY A 220 10.32 -1.91 -7.17
N PHE A 221 11.21 -1.09 -6.60
CA PHE A 221 12.10 -0.25 -7.39
C PHE A 221 13.58 -0.56 -7.16
N ASN A 222 14.39 -0.44 -8.19
CA ASN A 222 15.85 -0.46 -8.05
C ASN A 222 16.39 0.93 -7.66
N GLU A 223 17.71 1.05 -7.52
CA GLU A 223 18.39 2.31 -7.19
C GLU A 223 18.15 3.45 -8.20
N ARG A 224 17.92 3.10 -9.47
CA ARG A 224 17.59 4.05 -10.52
C ARG A 224 16.11 4.42 -10.54
N SER A 225 15.34 3.83 -9.62
CA SER A 225 13.88 3.95 -9.54
C SER A 225 13.17 3.41 -10.78
N ASP A 226 13.81 2.45 -11.44
CA ASP A 226 13.15 1.59 -12.40
C ASP A 226 12.40 0.50 -11.63
N LEU A 227 11.24 0.13 -12.14
CA LEU A 227 10.42 -0.92 -11.59
C LEU A 227 11.05 -2.28 -11.93
N VAL A 228 11.10 -3.15 -10.93
CA VAL A 228 11.68 -4.48 -11.03
C VAL A 228 10.88 -5.48 -10.18
N PHE A 229 10.96 -6.75 -10.52
CA PHE A 229 10.60 -7.84 -9.61
C PHE A 229 11.86 -8.40 -8.96
N TYR A 230 11.86 -8.52 -7.65
CA TYR A 230 12.87 -9.25 -6.91
C TYR A 230 12.33 -10.64 -6.60
N LEU A 231 12.96 -11.67 -7.16
CA LEU A 231 12.48 -13.03 -7.00
C LEU A 231 12.75 -13.53 -5.59
N GLY A 232 11.70 -13.94 -4.90
CA GLY A 232 11.76 -14.40 -3.53
C GLY A 232 12.05 -15.89 -3.41
N LYS A 233 12.32 -16.31 -2.17
CA LYS A 233 12.41 -17.74 -1.84
C LYS A 233 11.90 -18.08 -0.43
N GLY A 234 11.18 -17.16 0.21
CA GLY A 234 10.73 -17.29 1.59
C GLY A 234 11.78 -16.94 2.64
N ASP A 235 12.80 -16.14 2.30
CA ASP A 235 13.70 -15.56 3.30
C ASP A 235 14.16 -14.14 2.89
N SER A 236 15.12 -13.56 3.61
CA SER A 236 15.65 -12.23 3.32
C SER A 236 16.70 -12.19 2.18
N GLU A 237 17.02 -13.32 1.54
CA GLU A 237 17.99 -13.42 0.44
C GLU A 237 17.26 -13.64 -0.89
N LEU A 238 17.16 -12.58 -1.68
CA LEU A 238 16.49 -12.62 -2.98
C LEU A 238 17.30 -13.45 -3.98
N VAL A 239 16.60 -14.20 -4.82
CA VAL A 239 17.19 -15.10 -5.81
C VAL A 239 17.79 -14.32 -6.97
N SER A 240 17.05 -13.34 -7.49
CA SER A 240 17.50 -12.51 -8.60
C SER A 240 16.64 -11.25 -8.72
N VAL A 241 17.04 -10.33 -9.60
CA VAL A 241 16.24 -9.16 -9.97
C VAL A 241 15.87 -9.24 -11.45
N ILE A 242 14.60 -9.02 -11.75
CA ILE A 242 14.04 -8.97 -13.09
C ILE A 242 13.73 -7.52 -13.44
N PRO A 243 14.54 -6.87 -14.30
CA PRO A 243 14.21 -5.55 -14.80
C PRO A 243 13.04 -5.62 -15.79
N LEU A 244 12.19 -4.59 -15.75
CA LEU A 244 11.01 -4.48 -16.61
C LEU A 244 11.22 -3.37 -17.63
N SER A 245 10.73 -3.60 -18.85
CA SER A 245 10.83 -2.64 -19.94
C SER A 245 9.59 -2.60 -20.80
N ASP A 246 9.38 -1.47 -21.48
CA ASP A 246 8.40 -1.38 -22.55
C ASP A 246 8.86 -2.15 -23.82
N THR A 247 7.98 -2.21 -24.82
CA THR A 247 8.23 -2.82 -26.14
C THR A 247 9.41 -2.21 -26.91
N HIS A 248 9.92 -1.05 -26.50
CA HIS A 248 11.08 -0.40 -27.09
C HIS A 248 12.37 -0.65 -26.29
N GLY A 249 12.31 -1.50 -25.26
CA GLY A 249 13.44 -1.84 -24.40
C GLY A 249 13.81 -0.73 -23.40
N LYS A 250 12.94 0.25 -23.20
CA LYS A 250 13.17 1.31 -22.21
C LYS A 250 12.64 0.86 -20.84
N PRO A 251 13.39 1.07 -19.75
CA PRO A 251 12.96 0.67 -18.41
C PRO A 251 11.64 1.32 -17.99
N ILE A 252 10.77 0.54 -17.36
CA ILE A 252 9.58 1.05 -16.67
C ILE A 252 10.05 1.78 -15.43
N SER A 253 9.59 3.02 -15.22
CA SER A 253 9.99 3.82 -14.06
C SER A 253 8.83 4.66 -13.56
N ALA A 254 8.68 4.74 -12.24
CA ALA A 254 7.77 5.68 -11.61
C ALA A 254 8.23 7.15 -11.73
N SER A 255 9.48 7.40 -12.17
CA SER A 255 10.04 8.76 -12.28
C SER A 255 11.09 8.89 -13.41
N PRO A 256 10.69 8.93 -14.69
CA PRO A 256 11.59 8.80 -15.85
C PRO A 256 12.60 9.94 -16.07
N LYS A 257 12.60 11.00 -15.24
CA LYS A 257 13.40 12.23 -15.44
C LYS A 257 14.67 12.35 -14.59
N ILE A 258 15.05 11.35 -13.79
CA ILE A 258 16.09 11.56 -12.76
C ILE A 258 17.25 10.58 -12.95
N LYS A 259 18.33 11.07 -13.59
CA LYS A 259 19.58 10.34 -13.84
C LYS A 259 20.77 11.08 -13.22
N ASP A 260 20.75 11.33 -11.91
CA ASP A 260 21.91 11.89 -11.21
C ASP A 260 22.32 11.03 -10.01
N PRO A 261 23.43 10.26 -10.13
CA PRO A 261 23.94 9.39 -9.08
C PRO A 261 24.65 10.14 -7.92
N SER A 262 24.78 11.47 -7.98
CA SER A 262 25.46 12.27 -6.95
C SER A 262 24.52 12.88 -5.90
N ILE A 263 23.21 12.75 -6.09
CA ILE A 263 22.22 13.41 -5.23
C ILE A 263 21.84 12.50 -4.06
N ASN A 264 22.25 12.89 -2.85
CA ASN A 264 21.80 12.32 -1.57
C ASN A 264 20.33 12.62 -1.23
N ALA A 265 19.53 12.96 -2.26
CA ALA A 265 18.11 13.21 -2.25
C ALA A 265 17.47 12.32 -3.30
N SER A 266 16.69 11.34 -2.86
CA SER A 266 16.00 10.37 -3.71
C SER A 266 14.71 11.01 -4.24
N PRO A 267 14.70 11.68 -5.40
CA PRO A 267 13.55 12.48 -5.82
C PRO A 267 12.46 11.61 -6.50
N SER A 268 12.58 10.29 -6.34
CA SER A 268 11.68 9.19 -6.69
C SER A 268 11.12 8.45 -5.47
N GLY A 269 11.56 8.80 -4.25
CA GLY A 269 10.94 8.26 -3.05
C GLY A 269 9.47 8.65 -2.99
N ARG A 270 8.67 7.91 -2.22
CA ARG A 270 7.21 8.03 -2.27
C ARG A 270 6.68 7.67 -3.68
N SER A 271 7.13 6.55 -4.21
CA SER A 271 6.51 5.91 -5.37
C SER A 271 5.99 4.54 -4.98
N GLY A 272 5.09 3.97 -5.76
CA GLY A 272 4.60 2.62 -5.53
C GLY A 272 4.18 1.96 -6.82
N VAL A 273 3.93 0.66 -6.68
CA VAL A 273 3.45 -0.22 -7.73
C VAL A 273 2.28 -1.01 -7.18
N ALA A 274 1.35 -1.36 -8.05
CA ALA A 274 0.41 -2.42 -7.79
C ALA A 274 0.33 -3.33 -9.02
N VAL A 275 0.17 -4.63 -8.77
CA VAL A 275 0.26 -5.69 -9.76
C VAL A 275 -1.01 -6.54 -9.72
N ALA A 276 -1.63 -6.76 -10.87
CA ALA A 276 -2.81 -7.59 -11.06
C ALA A 276 -2.96 -7.94 -12.54
N ASP A 277 -3.85 -8.88 -12.85
CA ASP A 277 -4.26 -9.21 -14.21
C ASP A 277 -5.60 -8.49 -14.46
N TRP A 278 -5.55 -7.27 -15.02
CA TRP A 278 -6.73 -6.39 -15.06
C TRP A 278 -7.72 -6.78 -16.15
N ASP A 279 -7.22 -7.26 -17.29
CA ASP A 279 -8.04 -7.68 -18.42
C ASP A 279 -8.27 -9.19 -18.49
N GLN A 280 -7.75 -9.93 -17.51
CA GLN A 280 -7.95 -11.37 -17.32
C GLN A 280 -7.38 -12.22 -18.46
N ASP A 281 -6.30 -11.75 -19.07
CA ASP A 281 -5.61 -12.49 -20.12
C ASP A 281 -4.56 -13.48 -19.57
N GLY A 282 -4.37 -13.50 -18.25
CA GLY A 282 -3.42 -14.37 -17.55
C GLY A 282 -2.02 -13.76 -17.40
N ILE A 283 -1.80 -12.55 -17.92
CA ILE A 283 -0.57 -11.77 -17.85
C ILE A 283 -0.80 -10.62 -16.85
N LEU A 284 0.18 -10.43 -15.96
CA LEU A 284 0.09 -9.37 -14.97
C LEU A 284 0.44 -8.01 -15.61
N ASP A 285 -0.43 -7.02 -15.42
CA ASP A 285 -0.19 -5.61 -15.76
C ASP A 285 0.37 -4.86 -14.54
N LEU A 286 0.63 -3.56 -14.74
CA LEU A 286 1.16 -2.71 -13.67
C LEU A 286 0.46 -1.36 -13.62
N ILE A 287 0.21 -0.92 -12.39
CA ILE A 287 -0.01 0.48 -12.08
C ILE A 287 1.20 1.01 -11.35
N THR A 288 1.79 2.09 -11.87
CA THR A 288 2.82 2.83 -11.16
C THR A 288 2.30 4.19 -10.76
N PHE A 289 2.72 4.66 -9.59
CA PHE A 289 2.32 5.96 -9.09
C PHE A 289 3.48 6.63 -8.35
N LYS A 290 3.55 7.95 -8.47
CA LYS A 290 4.54 8.80 -7.79
C LYS A 290 3.85 9.89 -6.98
N HIS A 291 4.04 9.88 -5.67
CA HIS A 291 3.57 10.94 -4.79
C HIS A 291 4.37 12.23 -4.98
N TYR A 292 3.71 13.34 -4.65
CA TYR A 292 4.32 14.67 -4.64
C TYR A 292 4.66 15.19 -6.06
N PHE A 293 5.13 16.43 -6.19
CA PHE A 293 5.31 17.20 -7.46
C PHE A 293 5.50 16.38 -8.76
N ASP A 294 4.73 16.71 -9.81
CA ASP A 294 4.60 15.94 -11.08
C ASP A 294 3.99 14.53 -10.93
N GLY A 295 3.24 14.26 -9.85
CA GLY A 295 2.63 12.96 -9.59
C GLY A 295 1.69 12.49 -10.70
N ARG A 296 1.84 11.22 -11.10
CA ARG A 296 1.09 10.59 -12.19
C ARG A 296 0.81 9.15 -11.87
N VAL A 297 -0.37 8.69 -12.26
CA VAL A 297 -0.70 7.27 -12.29
C VAL A 297 -0.60 6.79 -13.73
N LEU A 298 0.24 5.78 -13.94
CA LEU A 298 0.49 5.19 -15.25
C LEU A 298 0.07 3.72 -15.21
N PHE A 299 -0.67 3.31 -16.22
CA PHE A 299 -1.00 1.92 -16.51
C PHE A 299 -0.05 1.38 -17.57
N TYR A 300 0.49 0.18 -17.33
CA TYR A 300 1.33 -0.55 -18.28
C TYR A 300 0.68 -1.91 -18.52
N LYS A 301 0.17 -2.13 -19.73
CA LYS A 301 -0.38 -3.42 -20.15
C LYS A 301 0.75 -4.44 -20.33
N GLY A 302 0.66 -5.58 -19.67
CA GLY A 302 1.55 -6.70 -19.86
C GLY A 302 1.31 -7.35 -21.22
N ILE A 303 2.38 -7.77 -21.89
CA ILE A 303 2.28 -8.55 -23.14
C ILE A 303 3.05 -9.88 -23.06
N GLY A 304 3.47 -10.25 -21.84
CA GLY A 304 4.28 -11.43 -21.58
C GLY A 304 5.78 -11.14 -21.64
N ASP A 305 6.58 -12.15 -21.28
CA ASP A 305 8.04 -12.13 -21.36
C ASP A 305 8.71 -10.94 -20.66
N ARG A 306 8.08 -10.42 -19.59
CA ARG A 306 8.56 -9.27 -18.77
C ARG A 306 8.52 -7.94 -19.52
N THR A 307 7.75 -7.86 -20.60
CA THR A 307 7.59 -6.67 -21.43
C THR A 307 6.19 -6.10 -21.35
N PHE A 308 6.08 -4.79 -21.54
CA PHE A 308 4.84 -4.05 -21.43
C PHE A 308 4.65 -3.09 -22.60
N GLU A 309 3.41 -2.74 -22.91
CA GLU A 309 3.14 -1.67 -23.86
C GLU A 309 3.63 -0.30 -23.33
N GLU A 310 3.70 0.70 -24.22
CA GLU A 310 3.95 2.09 -23.80
C GLU A 310 2.88 2.54 -22.80
N PRO A 311 3.26 3.23 -21.71
CA PRO A 311 2.33 3.54 -20.64
C PRO A 311 1.21 4.46 -21.07
N VAL A 312 0.01 4.13 -20.63
CA VAL A 312 -1.13 5.04 -20.65
C VAL A 312 -1.13 5.83 -19.35
N LYS A 313 -1.04 7.17 -19.46
CA LYS A 313 -1.26 8.04 -18.30
C LYS A 313 -2.75 8.06 -17.97
N LEU A 314 -3.12 7.49 -16.83
CA LEU A 314 -4.51 7.53 -16.35
C LEU A 314 -4.85 8.94 -15.85
N PHE A 315 -4.04 9.51 -14.96
CA PHE A 315 -4.26 10.87 -14.43
C PHE A 315 -3.04 11.48 -13.73
N ASP A 316 -3.06 12.82 -13.57
CA ASP A 316 -2.07 13.58 -12.79
C ASP A 316 -2.56 13.73 -11.36
N PHE A 317 -1.80 13.32 -10.35
CA PHE A 317 -2.27 13.29 -8.95
C PHE A 317 -1.32 13.99 -7.97
N PHE A 318 -1.86 14.39 -6.83
CA PHE A 318 -1.08 14.88 -5.68
C PHE A 318 -1.64 14.27 -4.40
N SER A 319 -0.77 13.64 -3.62
CA SER A 319 -1.05 13.12 -2.27
C SER A 319 0.26 12.90 -1.52
N HIS A 320 0.23 12.99 -0.19
CA HIS A 320 1.39 12.71 0.68
C HIS A 320 1.63 11.22 0.94
N LEU A 321 0.56 10.42 0.95
CA LEU A 321 0.56 8.95 0.93
C LEU A 321 -0.72 8.52 0.19
N ALA A 322 -0.57 7.85 -0.94
CA ALA A 322 -1.67 7.24 -1.67
C ALA A 322 -1.21 5.91 -2.25
N GLY A 323 -2.13 5.10 -2.71
CA GLY A 323 -1.83 3.88 -3.43
C GLY A 323 -3.14 3.35 -3.99
N PRO A 324 -3.13 2.68 -5.14
CA PRO A 324 -4.34 2.15 -5.71
C PRO A 324 -4.86 1.02 -4.81
N GLY A 325 -6.13 1.09 -4.44
CA GLY A 325 -6.90 -0.09 -4.08
C GLY A 325 -7.28 -0.81 -5.38
N ILE A 326 -7.07 -2.12 -5.43
CA ILE A 326 -7.48 -2.97 -6.55
C ILE A 326 -8.61 -3.88 -6.03
N LEU A 327 -9.77 -3.81 -6.67
CA LEU A 327 -10.95 -4.61 -6.33
C LEU A 327 -11.93 -4.60 -7.51
N ASP A 328 -12.78 -5.61 -7.63
CA ASP A 328 -13.95 -5.51 -8.50
C ASP A 328 -15.03 -4.66 -7.79
N TRP A 329 -15.04 -3.35 -8.06
CA TRP A 329 -15.86 -2.37 -7.35
C TRP A 329 -17.31 -2.36 -7.85
N ASN A 330 -17.51 -2.61 -9.14
CA ASN A 330 -18.85 -2.66 -9.72
C ASN A 330 -19.48 -4.07 -9.70
N LEU A 331 -18.73 -5.10 -9.27
CA LEU A 331 -19.11 -6.52 -9.30
C LEU A 331 -19.37 -7.02 -10.73
N ASP A 332 -18.65 -6.49 -11.72
CA ASP A 332 -18.76 -6.89 -13.12
C ASP A 332 -17.80 -8.02 -13.50
N GLY A 333 -17.01 -8.48 -12.53
CA GLY A 333 -16.01 -9.51 -12.69
C GLY A 333 -14.62 -8.97 -12.99
N HIS A 334 -14.41 -7.66 -13.25
CA HIS A 334 -13.11 -7.08 -13.60
C HIS A 334 -12.50 -6.27 -12.45
N PRO A 335 -11.17 -6.37 -12.20
CA PRO A 335 -10.50 -5.52 -11.22
C PRO A 335 -10.56 -4.03 -11.59
N ASP A 336 -11.14 -3.22 -10.72
CA ASP A 336 -11.18 -1.75 -10.80
C ASP A 336 -10.04 -1.12 -10.00
N ILE A 337 -9.76 0.16 -10.30
CA ILE A 337 -8.74 0.96 -9.62
C ILE A 337 -9.41 2.03 -8.79
N LEU A 338 -9.09 2.06 -7.51
CA LEU A 338 -9.54 3.07 -6.57
C LEU A 338 -8.36 3.90 -6.05
N MET A 339 -8.38 5.21 -6.27
CA MET A 339 -7.30 6.12 -5.84
C MET A 339 -7.85 7.35 -5.14
N GLY A 340 -7.26 7.69 -3.98
CA GLY A 340 -7.55 8.92 -3.24
C GLY A 340 -6.53 10.01 -3.50
N GLY A 341 -6.98 11.27 -3.66
CA GLY A 341 -6.07 12.41 -3.83
C GLY A 341 -6.70 13.79 -3.68
N ASP A 342 -5.84 14.81 -3.69
CA ASP A 342 -6.16 16.18 -3.25
C ASP A 342 -6.57 17.13 -4.40
N TYR A 343 -6.49 16.69 -5.66
CA TYR A 343 -6.69 17.54 -6.83
C TYR A 343 -7.94 17.18 -7.63
N ARG A 344 -8.74 18.20 -7.98
CA ARG A 344 -10.00 18.14 -8.79
C ARG A 344 -9.79 17.89 -10.29
N ARG A 345 -8.65 17.34 -10.70
CA ARG A 345 -8.29 17.14 -12.12
C ARG A 345 -7.71 15.75 -12.37
N LEU A 346 -8.37 14.70 -11.86
CA LEU A 346 -8.12 13.36 -12.38
C LEU A 346 -9.16 13.05 -13.48
N ALA A 347 -8.75 12.31 -14.50
CA ALA A 347 -9.68 11.68 -15.44
C ALA A 347 -10.20 10.38 -14.81
N GLY A 348 -11.52 10.18 -14.79
CA GLY A 348 -12.21 9.08 -14.10
C GLY A 348 -13.57 9.54 -13.56
N LEU A 349 -14.39 8.61 -13.04
CA LEU A 349 -15.59 9.01 -12.30
C LEU A 349 -15.16 9.52 -10.93
N SER A 350 -15.29 10.84 -10.72
CA SER A 350 -15.01 11.47 -9.44
C SER A 350 -16.17 11.22 -8.48
N TYR A 351 -15.87 10.62 -7.32
CA TYR A 351 -16.82 10.52 -6.23
C TYR A 351 -16.36 11.45 -5.11
N GLN A 352 -17.10 12.54 -4.95
CA GLN A 352 -16.90 13.47 -3.86
C GLN A 352 -17.31 12.80 -2.55
N MET A 353 -16.38 12.74 -1.59
CA MET A 353 -16.73 12.20 -0.29
C MET A 353 -17.67 13.16 0.44
N PRO A 354 -18.70 12.67 1.16
CA PRO A 354 -19.75 13.51 1.76
C PRO A 354 -19.27 14.56 2.76
N THR A 355 -18.01 14.47 3.19
CA THR A 355 -17.47 15.27 4.30
C THR A 355 -16.63 16.46 3.85
N GLU A 356 -16.03 16.48 2.65
CA GLU A 356 -15.11 17.57 2.25
C GLU A 356 -15.03 17.87 0.74
N ASP A 357 -15.01 19.16 0.37
CA ASP A 357 -14.84 19.66 -1.00
C ASP A 357 -13.45 19.42 -1.64
N ARG A 358 -12.50 18.83 -0.90
CA ARG A 358 -11.08 18.71 -1.27
C ARG A 358 -10.57 17.28 -1.45
N ALA A 359 -11.22 16.28 -0.85
CA ALA A 359 -10.83 14.87 -0.95
C ALA A 359 -11.72 14.16 -1.97
N HIS A 360 -11.11 13.56 -2.99
CA HIS A 360 -11.82 12.84 -4.05
C HIS A 360 -11.27 11.43 -4.18
N TYR A 361 -12.17 10.45 -4.27
CA TYR A 361 -11.83 9.14 -4.78
C TYR A 361 -12.19 9.06 -6.26
N TYR A 362 -11.32 8.43 -7.00
CA TYR A 362 -11.50 8.17 -8.41
C TYR A 362 -11.52 6.68 -8.61
N VAL A 363 -12.62 6.22 -9.19
CA VAL A 363 -12.75 4.85 -9.66
C VAL A 363 -12.48 4.86 -11.15
N TYR A 364 -11.65 3.92 -11.56
CA TYR A 364 -11.45 3.57 -12.95
C TYR A 364 -11.90 2.13 -13.15
N PHE A 365 -12.88 1.91 -14.04
CA PHE A 365 -13.41 0.57 -14.25
C PHE A 365 -12.43 -0.29 -15.06
N GLY A 366 -12.12 -1.49 -14.57
CA GLY A 366 -11.19 -2.44 -15.18
C GLY A 366 -11.59 -2.83 -16.59
N ASN A 367 -12.89 -3.05 -16.80
CA ASN A 367 -13.47 -3.37 -18.12
C ASN A 367 -13.27 -2.28 -19.19
N SER A 368 -12.80 -1.10 -18.78
CA SER A 368 -12.51 0.05 -19.65
C SER A 368 -11.01 0.33 -19.79
N LEU A 369 -10.15 -0.56 -19.25
CA LEU A 369 -8.72 -0.56 -19.50
C LEU A 369 -8.37 -1.38 -20.76
N PRO A 370 -7.34 -0.98 -21.52
CA PRO A 370 -6.70 0.33 -21.48
C PRO A 370 -7.65 1.40 -22.07
N VAL A 371 -7.80 2.58 -21.44
CA VAL A 371 -8.40 3.71 -22.18
C VAL A 371 -7.43 4.05 -23.32
N PRO A 372 -7.90 4.09 -24.58
CA PRO A 372 -7.11 4.64 -25.65
C PRO A 372 -6.66 6.04 -25.21
N SER A 373 -5.35 6.28 -25.20
CA SER A 373 -4.78 7.56 -24.75
C SER A 373 -5.66 8.70 -25.24
N ALA A 374 -6.14 9.58 -24.35
CA ALA A 374 -6.83 10.78 -24.77
C ALA A 374 -5.89 11.52 -25.73
N LYS A 375 -6.15 11.40 -27.04
CA LYS A 375 -5.40 12.12 -28.05
C LYS A 375 -5.60 13.60 -27.73
N LYS A 376 -4.47 14.27 -27.47
CA LYS A 376 -4.36 15.67 -27.09
C LYS A 376 -5.14 16.60 -27.99
#